data_AF-E1ZN13-F1
#
_entry.id   AF-E1ZN13-F1
#
_cell.length_a   1.000
_cell.length_b   1.000
_cell.length_c   1.000
_cell.angle_alpha   90.00
_cell.angle_beta   90.00
_cell.angle_gamma   90.00
#
_symmetry.space_group_name_H-M   'P 1'
#
loop_
_entity.id
_entity.type
_entity.pdbx_description
1 polymer ?
#
loop_
_entity_poly.entity_id
_entity_poly.type
_entity_poly.pdbx_seq_one_letter_code
_entity_poly.pdbx_strand_id
1 'polypeptide(L)'
;KEPILQANNERFCLLPVKYDRCFEYYKQAQASYWTAEEVDLSQDMRDWRKLTDDERHFVSYVLAFFAASDGIVLENLSTRFMQEVQIPEARAFYAFQSAIEAVHSEMYGLLLEQYIRDPDERDLLFHAVDTIPCVQKKAQWAMKWIESSSCFAERLVAYACVEGIHFSGSFCSIFWLKKRQLMPGLTFSNEMISRDEGLHTDFACHLYELLQNR
;
A
#
# COMPACT_ATOMS: atom_id res chain seq x y z
N LYS A 1 26.52 -14.58 -0.52
CA LYS A 1 26.27 -13.14 -0.81
C LYS A 1 25.12 -13.09 -1.80
N GLU A 2 24.05 -12.37 -1.49
CA GLU A 2 22.84 -12.35 -2.32
C GLU A 2 23.08 -11.69 -3.69
N PRO A 3 22.84 -12.36 -4.83
CA PRO A 3 23.07 -11.78 -6.15
C PRO A 3 22.26 -10.49 -6.38
N ILE A 4 21.00 -10.47 -5.92
CA ILE A 4 20.09 -9.33 -6.15
C ILE A 4 20.44 -8.08 -5.35
N LEU A 5 21.31 -8.20 -4.33
CA LEU A 5 21.74 -7.10 -3.44
C LEU A 5 23.18 -6.65 -3.75
N GLN A 6 23.88 -7.32 -4.68
CA GLN A 6 25.26 -6.97 -5.01
C GLN A 6 25.33 -5.79 -5.96
N ALA A 7 26.11 -4.77 -5.56
CA ALA A 7 26.37 -3.61 -6.39
C ALA A 7 26.89 -4.06 -7.76
N ASN A 8 26.25 -3.58 -8.82
CA ASN A 8 26.62 -3.87 -10.19
C ASN A 8 26.48 -2.60 -11.03
N ASN A 9 27.33 -2.45 -12.05
CA ASN A 9 27.31 -1.28 -12.94
C ASN A 9 26.21 -1.34 -13.99
N GLU A 10 25.59 -2.51 -14.17
CA GLU A 10 24.55 -2.74 -15.17
C GLU A 10 23.17 -2.28 -14.70
N ARG A 11 23.01 -1.97 -13.41
CA ARG A 11 21.75 -1.54 -12.76
C ARG A 11 21.10 -0.28 -13.35
N PHE A 12 21.85 0.47 -14.17
CA PHE A 12 21.38 1.71 -14.79
C PHE A 12 20.70 1.49 -16.16
N CYS A 13 20.81 0.29 -16.73
CA CYS A 13 20.17 -0.05 -17.99
C CYS A 13 19.21 -1.21 -17.78
N LEU A 14 17.94 -1.02 -18.15
CA LEU A 14 16.91 -2.06 -18.00
C LEU A 14 17.07 -3.20 -19.01
N LEU A 15 17.80 -2.98 -20.10
CA LEU A 15 18.00 -3.94 -21.18
C LEU A 15 19.49 -4.31 -21.31
N PRO A 16 19.82 -5.57 -21.67
CA PRO A 16 18.91 -6.71 -21.84
C PRO A 16 18.38 -7.23 -20.49
N VAL A 17 17.12 -7.71 -20.48
CA VAL A 17 16.48 -8.29 -19.29
C VAL A 17 17.23 -9.55 -18.86
N LYS A 18 17.48 -9.68 -17.56
CA LYS A 18 18.12 -10.83 -16.90
C LYS A 18 17.17 -11.56 -15.96
N TYR A 19 16.21 -10.84 -15.37
CA TYR A 19 15.21 -11.39 -14.47
C TYR A 19 13.82 -11.24 -15.09
N ASP A 20 13.48 -12.15 -16.01
CA ASP A 20 12.22 -12.10 -16.78
C ASP A 20 11.00 -12.00 -15.88
N ARG A 21 10.97 -12.77 -14.78
CA ARG A 21 9.84 -12.76 -13.86
C ARG A 21 9.69 -11.42 -13.13
N CYS A 22 10.79 -10.79 -12.70
CA CYS A 22 10.75 -9.43 -12.14
C CYS A 22 10.27 -8.40 -13.17
N PHE A 23 10.70 -8.55 -14.42
CA PHE A 23 10.25 -7.69 -15.51
C PHE A 23 8.76 -7.87 -15.81
N GLU A 24 8.23 -9.10 -15.77
CA GLU A 24 6.81 -9.38 -15.89
C GLU A 24 5.99 -8.69 -14.80
N TYR A 25 6.41 -8.78 -13.53
CA TYR A 25 5.77 -8.05 -12.42
C TYR A 25 5.76 -6.54 -12.68
N TYR A 26 6.88 -5.97 -13.13
CA TYR A 26 6.95 -4.57 -13.52
C TYR A 26 5.95 -4.22 -14.63
N LYS A 27 5.85 -5.06 -15.66
CA LYS A 27 4.88 -4.87 -16.75
C LYS A 27 3.43 -5.00 -16.28
N GLN A 28 3.15 -5.88 -15.33
CA GLN A 28 1.82 -6.02 -14.71
C GLN A 28 1.45 -4.77 -13.90
N ALA A 29 2.37 -4.24 -13.09
CA ALA A 29 2.18 -2.99 -12.36
C ALA A 29 1.92 -1.83 -13.33
N GLN A 30 2.74 -1.71 -14.37
CA GLN A 30 2.57 -0.68 -15.40
C GLN A 30 1.21 -0.77 -16.12
N ALA A 31 0.74 -1.98 -16.44
CA ALA A 31 -0.54 -2.19 -17.13
C ALA A 31 -1.76 -1.93 -16.23
N SER A 32 -1.55 -1.86 -14.91
CA SER A 32 -2.61 -1.69 -13.91
C SER A 32 -2.72 -0.25 -13.40
N TYR A 33 -1.85 0.65 -13.86
CA TYR A 33 -1.79 2.04 -13.40
C TYR A 33 -3.13 2.76 -13.58
N TRP A 34 -3.50 3.56 -12.59
CA TRP A 34 -4.73 4.35 -12.53
C TRP A 34 -4.48 5.65 -11.76
N THR A 35 -5.39 6.62 -11.85
CA THR A 35 -5.35 7.86 -11.07
C THR A 35 -6.60 8.06 -10.21
N ALA A 36 -6.49 8.84 -9.14
CA ALA A 36 -7.60 9.08 -8.22
C ALA A 36 -8.81 9.73 -8.90
N GLU A 37 -8.61 10.51 -9.97
CA GLU A 37 -9.70 11.12 -10.75
C GLU A 37 -10.57 10.12 -11.51
N GLU A 38 -10.10 8.87 -11.71
CA GLU A 38 -10.91 7.82 -12.30
C GLU A 38 -12.01 7.31 -11.35
N VAL A 39 -11.94 7.65 -10.07
CA VAL A 39 -12.89 7.22 -9.03
C VAL A 39 -14.01 8.25 -8.85
N ASP A 40 -15.22 7.90 -9.27
CA ASP A 40 -16.41 8.74 -9.07
C ASP A 40 -16.95 8.64 -7.63
N LEU A 41 -16.79 9.71 -6.85
CA LEU A 41 -17.30 9.82 -5.47
C LEU A 41 -18.67 10.53 -5.37
N SER A 42 -19.33 10.83 -6.49
CA SER A 42 -20.54 11.66 -6.52
C SER A 42 -21.72 11.04 -5.76
N GLN A 43 -21.82 9.71 -5.74
CA GLN A 43 -22.92 9.00 -5.08
C GLN A 43 -22.64 8.67 -3.61
N ASP A 44 -21.38 8.61 -3.22
CA ASP A 44 -20.96 8.07 -1.93
C ASP A 44 -21.53 8.85 -0.75
N MET A 45 -21.59 10.17 -0.84
CA MET A 45 -22.15 10.98 0.26
C MET A 45 -23.64 10.71 0.52
N ARG A 46 -24.37 10.22 -0.48
CA ARG A 46 -25.76 9.79 -0.28
C ARG A 46 -25.82 8.52 0.54
N ASP A 47 -24.92 7.57 0.27
CA ASP A 47 -24.87 6.29 0.99
C ASP A 47 -24.25 6.42 2.36
N TRP A 48 -23.22 7.27 2.51
CA TRP A 48 -22.59 7.61 3.79
C TRP A 48 -23.60 8.05 4.85
N ARG A 49 -24.60 8.85 4.43
CA ARG A 49 -25.70 9.32 5.29
C ARG A 49 -26.70 8.22 5.66
N LYS A 50 -26.76 7.12 4.91
CA LYS A 50 -27.63 5.96 5.22
C LYS A 50 -26.97 4.96 6.16
N LEU A 51 -25.64 5.00 6.29
CA LEU A 51 -24.92 4.15 7.22
C LEU A 51 -25.35 4.42 8.67
N THR A 52 -25.19 3.44 9.55
CA THR A 52 -25.31 3.65 10.99
C THR A 52 -24.12 4.45 11.52
N ASP A 53 -24.22 4.97 12.75
CA ASP A 53 -23.09 5.62 13.42
C ASP A 53 -21.91 4.65 13.58
N ASP A 54 -22.19 3.38 13.92
CA ASP A 54 -21.16 2.35 14.07
C ASP A 54 -20.48 2.03 12.73
N GLU A 55 -21.24 1.97 11.63
CA GLU A 55 -20.68 1.75 10.28
C GLU A 55 -19.82 2.92 9.83
N ARG A 56 -20.27 4.16 10.05
CA ARG A 56 -19.46 5.35 9.78
C ARG A 56 -18.18 5.34 10.61
N HIS A 57 -18.28 5.12 11.92
CA HIS A 57 -17.13 5.06 12.81
C HIS A 57 -16.11 4.00 12.33
N PHE A 58 -16.60 2.80 11.99
CA PHE A 58 -15.75 1.73 11.49
C PHE A 58 -15.02 2.13 10.19
N VAL A 59 -15.75 2.66 9.20
CA VAL A 59 -15.15 3.06 7.92
C VAL A 59 -14.17 4.22 8.10
N SER A 60 -14.50 5.24 8.90
CA SER A 60 -13.61 6.36 9.19
C SER A 60 -12.28 5.89 9.78
N TYR A 61 -12.32 4.94 10.74
CA TYR A 61 -11.12 4.43 11.39
C TYR A 61 -10.29 3.52 10.48
N VAL A 62 -10.94 2.79 9.57
CA VAL A 62 -10.26 2.03 8.51
C VAL A 62 -9.54 2.98 7.55
N LEU A 63 -10.19 4.06 7.11
CA LEU A 63 -9.58 5.06 6.23
C LEU A 63 -8.43 5.80 6.90
N ALA A 64 -8.58 6.15 8.18
CA ALA A 64 -7.51 6.74 8.98
C ALA A 64 -6.27 5.84 9.11
N PHE A 65 -6.48 4.52 9.26
CA PHE A 65 -5.38 3.56 9.23
C PHE A 65 -4.67 3.55 7.87
N PHE A 66 -5.42 3.51 6.78
CA PHE A 66 -4.85 3.48 5.42
C PHE A 66 -4.07 4.76 5.08
N ALA A 67 -4.66 5.94 5.32
CA ALA A 67 -4.03 7.24 5.02
C ALA A 67 -2.65 7.40 5.69
N ALA A 68 -2.47 6.80 6.86
CA ALA A 68 -1.18 6.77 7.56
C ALA A 68 -0.22 5.68 7.06
N SER A 69 -0.74 4.53 6.63
CA SER A 69 0.08 3.34 6.37
C SER A 69 0.85 3.43 5.07
N ASP A 70 0.25 3.95 3.99
CA ASP A 70 0.91 4.03 2.68
C ASP A 70 2.12 4.98 2.72
N GLY A 71 2.05 6.03 3.55
CA GLY A 71 3.20 6.90 3.81
C GLY A 71 4.38 6.14 4.46
N ILE A 72 4.11 5.20 5.36
CA ILE A 72 5.12 4.36 6.00
C ILE A 72 5.72 3.37 5.00
N VAL A 73 4.87 2.78 4.14
CA VAL A 73 5.29 1.87 3.06
C VAL A 73 6.21 2.61 2.07
N LEU A 74 5.81 3.79 1.62
CA LEU A 74 6.58 4.63 0.69
C LEU A 74 7.96 5.01 1.25
N GLU A 75 8.04 5.33 2.55
CA GLU A 75 9.30 5.63 3.23
C GLU A 75 10.23 4.41 3.22
N ASN A 76 9.72 3.21 3.50
CA ASN A 76 10.51 1.97 3.44
C ASN A 76 11.03 1.68 2.03
N LEU A 77 10.18 1.80 1.02
CA LEU A 77 10.55 1.57 -0.38
C LEU A 77 11.70 2.50 -0.78
N SER A 78 11.55 3.80 -0.49
CA SER A 78 12.48 4.85 -0.92
C SER A 78 13.81 4.81 -0.19
N THR A 79 13.80 4.59 1.13
CA THR A 79 15.00 4.68 1.97
C THR A 79 15.72 3.35 2.16
N ARG A 80 15.04 2.22 1.95
CA ARG A 80 15.62 0.88 2.18
C ARG A 80 15.64 0.06 0.90
N PHE A 81 14.48 -0.43 0.44
CA PHE A 81 14.45 -1.48 -0.59
C PHE A 81 15.00 -1.01 -1.93
N MET A 82 14.66 0.20 -2.38
CA MET A 82 15.24 0.78 -3.59
C MET A 82 16.73 1.10 -3.46
N GLN A 83 17.29 1.21 -2.26
CA GLN A 83 18.74 1.38 -2.08
C GLN A 83 19.48 0.05 -2.09
N GLU A 84 18.87 -0.99 -1.53
CA GLU A 84 19.49 -2.30 -1.33
C GLU A 84 19.41 -3.19 -2.57
N VAL A 85 18.27 -3.21 -3.27
CA VAL A 85 18.10 -4.04 -4.46
C VAL A 85 18.81 -3.43 -5.67
N GLN A 86 19.67 -4.22 -6.30
CA GLN A 86 20.60 -3.78 -7.34
C GLN A 86 20.22 -4.24 -8.74
N ILE A 87 19.22 -5.11 -8.91
CA ILE A 87 18.78 -5.56 -10.24
C ILE A 87 17.80 -4.54 -10.85
N PRO A 88 17.99 -4.13 -12.12
CA PRO A 88 17.22 -3.04 -12.71
C PRO A 88 15.72 -3.34 -12.83
N GLU A 89 15.34 -4.60 -13.07
CA GLU A 89 13.94 -5.02 -13.21
C GLU A 89 13.15 -4.83 -11.91
N ALA A 90 13.74 -5.21 -10.77
CA ALA A 90 13.10 -5.01 -9.47
C ALA A 90 13.03 -3.53 -9.09
N ARG A 91 14.05 -2.75 -9.44
CA ARG A 91 14.03 -1.29 -9.23
C ARG A 91 12.96 -0.61 -10.08
N ALA A 92 12.72 -1.11 -11.30
CA ALA A 92 11.64 -0.64 -12.15
C ALA A 92 10.26 -0.95 -11.55
N PHE A 93 10.08 -2.15 -10.98
CA PHE A 93 8.87 -2.47 -10.21
C PHE A 93 8.69 -1.52 -9.04
N TYR A 94 9.71 -1.35 -8.18
CA TYR A 94 9.62 -0.47 -7.02
C TYR A 94 9.35 0.99 -7.39
N ALA A 95 9.85 1.48 -8.53
CA ALA A 95 9.54 2.83 -8.98
C ALA A 95 8.04 2.99 -9.31
N PHE A 96 7.42 1.98 -9.93
CA PHE A 96 5.97 1.98 -10.17
C PHE A 96 5.16 1.78 -8.89
N GLN A 97 5.65 0.93 -7.99
CA GLN A 97 5.05 0.75 -6.69
C GLN A 97 5.03 2.08 -5.92
N SER A 98 6.16 2.78 -5.78
CA SER A 98 6.22 4.08 -5.14
C SER A 98 5.29 5.12 -5.79
N ALA A 99 5.11 5.06 -7.12
CA ALA A 99 4.16 5.94 -7.80
C ALA A 99 2.71 5.61 -7.44
N ILE A 100 2.33 4.32 -7.39
CA ILE A 100 0.96 3.92 -7.07
C ILE A 100 0.62 4.10 -5.59
N GLU A 101 1.58 3.89 -4.68
CA GLU A 101 1.42 4.20 -3.24
C GLU A 101 1.08 5.68 -3.01
N ALA A 102 1.64 6.59 -3.82
CA ALA A 102 1.27 8.00 -3.76
C ALA A 102 -0.18 8.25 -4.20
N VAL A 103 -0.64 7.52 -5.23
CA VAL A 103 -2.04 7.56 -5.68
C VAL A 103 -2.97 6.95 -4.62
N HIS A 104 -2.57 5.87 -3.94
CA HIS A 104 -3.33 5.27 -2.85
C HIS A 104 -3.50 6.27 -1.69
N SER A 105 -2.39 6.90 -1.28
CA SER A 105 -2.39 7.93 -0.23
C SER A 105 -3.30 9.11 -0.58
N GLU A 106 -3.24 9.60 -1.82
CA GLU A 106 -4.15 10.64 -2.33
C GLU A 106 -5.61 10.17 -2.28
N MET A 107 -5.90 8.97 -2.76
CA MET A 107 -7.26 8.42 -2.79
C MET A 107 -7.84 8.31 -1.38
N TYR A 108 -7.08 7.82 -0.39
CA TYR A 108 -7.54 7.76 1.00
C TYR A 108 -7.76 9.15 1.61
N GLY A 109 -6.90 10.11 1.28
CA GLY A 109 -7.09 11.51 1.65
C GLY A 109 -8.39 12.09 1.11
N LEU A 110 -8.68 11.89 -0.18
CA LEU A 110 -9.91 12.34 -0.83
C LEU A 110 -11.16 11.69 -0.22
N LEU A 111 -11.10 10.40 0.12
CA LEU A 111 -12.20 9.69 0.78
C LEU A 111 -12.49 10.30 2.17
N LEU A 112 -11.45 10.55 2.98
CA LEU A 112 -11.60 11.21 4.28
C LEU A 112 -12.17 12.63 4.13
N GLU A 113 -11.64 13.43 3.21
CA GLU A 113 -12.15 14.80 2.97
C GLU A 113 -13.61 14.81 2.51
N GLN A 114 -14.00 13.85 1.67
CA GLN A 114 -15.35 13.74 1.17
C GLN A 114 -16.34 13.38 2.28
N TYR A 115 -16.01 12.38 3.10
CA TYR A 115 -16.93 11.80 4.08
C TYR A 115 -16.98 12.56 5.41
N ILE A 116 -15.83 13.10 5.86
CA ILE A 116 -15.67 13.73 7.17
C ILE A 116 -15.76 15.25 7.01
N ARG A 117 -16.94 15.78 7.30
CA ARG A 117 -17.25 17.21 7.13
C ARG A 117 -16.86 18.05 8.34
N ASP A 118 -16.75 17.43 9.51
CA ASP A 118 -16.27 18.08 10.73
C ASP A 118 -14.74 18.25 10.66
N PRO A 119 -14.21 19.48 10.66
CA PRO A 119 -12.77 19.71 10.60
C PRO A 119 -11.99 19.08 11.76
N ASP A 120 -12.57 19.05 12.96
CA ASP A 120 -11.88 18.55 14.16
C ASP A 120 -11.77 17.03 14.11
N GLU A 121 -12.85 16.34 13.71
CA GLU A 121 -12.83 14.89 13.47
C GLU A 121 -11.86 14.53 12.34
N ARG A 122 -11.84 15.31 11.26
CA ARG A 122 -10.95 15.07 10.13
C ARG A 122 -9.47 15.23 10.53
N ASP A 123 -9.14 16.27 11.30
CA ASP A 123 -7.79 16.48 11.81
C ASP A 123 -7.34 15.31 12.70
N LEU A 124 -8.22 14.82 13.58
CA LEU A 124 -7.97 13.63 14.39
C LEU A 124 -7.64 12.41 13.52
N LEU A 125 -8.41 12.17 12.46
CA LEU A 125 -8.27 11.00 11.58
C LEU A 125 -7.03 11.07 10.69
N PHE A 126 -6.62 12.25 10.22
CA PHE A 126 -5.35 12.41 9.49
C PHE A 126 -4.13 12.20 10.39
N HIS A 127 -4.23 12.52 11.68
CA HIS A 127 -3.18 12.29 12.67
C HIS A 127 -3.34 10.97 13.44
N ALA A 128 -4.02 9.97 12.84
CA ALA A 128 -4.38 8.72 13.50
C ALA A 128 -3.21 7.91 14.09
N VAL A 129 -2.00 8.07 13.56
CA VAL A 129 -0.78 7.45 14.14
C VAL A 129 -0.54 7.92 15.57
N ASP A 130 -0.87 9.18 15.88
CA ASP A 130 -0.67 9.78 17.19
C ASP A 130 -1.95 9.80 18.03
N THR A 131 -3.11 9.81 17.38
CA THR A 131 -4.41 10.01 18.06
C THR A 131 -5.19 8.72 18.28
N ILE A 132 -4.98 7.67 17.48
CA ILE A 132 -5.77 6.42 17.54
C ILE A 132 -4.88 5.23 17.95
N PRO A 133 -5.04 4.68 19.18
CA PRO A 133 -4.14 3.65 19.71
C PRO A 133 -4.03 2.36 18.87
N CYS A 134 -5.09 1.94 18.17
CA CYS A 134 -5.02 0.74 17.33
C CYS A 134 -4.23 0.98 16.04
N VAL A 135 -4.30 2.19 15.46
CA VAL A 135 -3.51 2.61 14.30
C VAL A 135 -2.05 2.78 14.70
N GLN A 136 -1.81 3.48 15.82
CA GLN A 136 -0.47 3.67 16.38
C GLN A 136 0.29 2.35 16.55
N LYS A 137 -0.35 1.32 17.11
CA LYS A 137 0.30 0.00 17.30
C LYS A 137 0.74 -0.64 15.99
N LYS A 138 -0.08 -0.56 14.93
CA LYS A 138 0.28 -1.09 13.61
C LYS A 138 1.40 -0.27 12.97
N ALA A 139 1.32 1.06 13.05
CA ALA A 139 2.35 1.97 12.55
C ALA A 139 3.71 1.73 13.24
N GLN A 140 3.73 1.64 14.57
CA GLN A 140 4.94 1.33 15.34
C GLN A 140 5.54 -0.03 14.98
N TRP A 141 4.70 -1.04 14.73
CA TRP A 141 5.18 -2.33 14.27
C TRP A 141 5.88 -2.23 12.91
N ALA A 142 5.29 -1.51 11.95
CA ALA A 142 5.89 -1.30 10.63
C ALA A 142 7.20 -0.50 10.72
N MET A 143 7.18 0.64 11.42
CA MET A 143 8.36 1.50 11.62
C MET A 143 9.54 0.75 12.26
N LYS A 144 9.27 -0.13 13.23
CA LYS A 144 10.30 -0.98 13.84
C LYS A 144 11.10 -1.76 12.80
N TRP A 145 10.45 -2.27 11.74
CA TRP A 145 11.14 -3.06 10.70
C TRP A 145 11.94 -2.18 9.75
N ILE A 146 11.41 -1.01 9.39
CA ILE A 146 12.09 -0.01 8.55
C ILE A 146 13.42 0.38 9.21
N GLU A 147 13.37 0.73 10.50
CA GLU A 147 14.51 1.17 11.30
C GLU A 147 15.42 0.03 11.74
N SER A 148 14.98 -1.23 11.64
CA SER A 148 15.77 -2.36 12.13
C SER A 148 17.05 -2.58 11.33
N SER A 149 18.05 -3.11 12.02
CA SER A 149 19.28 -3.65 11.42
C SER A 149 19.14 -5.10 10.94
N SER A 150 17.92 -5.66 10.96
CA SER A 150 17.64 -7.02 10.47
C SER A 150 18.02 -7.19 9.01
N CYS A 151 18.31 -8.43 8.64
CA CYS A 151 18.71 -8.74 7.27
C CYS A 151 17.56 -8.43 6.29
N PHE A 152 17.92 -8.29 5.01
CA PHE A 152 16.94 -8.00 3.96
C PHE A 152 15.81 -9.04 3.90
N ALA A 153 16.13 -10.33 4.09
CA ALA A 153 15.14 -11.42 4.07
C ALA A 153 14.05 -11.25 5.15
N GLU A 154 14.45 -10.98 6.40
CA GLU A 154 13.52 -10.75 7.52
C GLU A 154 12.65 -9.51 7.28
N ARG A 155 13.26 -8.41 6.83
CA ARG A 155 12.53 -7.17 6.55
C ARG A 155 11.58 -7.32 5.36
N LEU A 156 11.93 -8.12 4.36
CA LEU A 156 11.07 -8.40 3.22
C LEU A 156 9.83 -9.22 3.63
N VAL A 157 9.98 -10.19 4.54
CA VAL A 157 8.84 -10.92 5.11
C VAL A 157 7.96 -10.01 5.95
N ALA A 158 8.57 -9.16 6.79
CA ALA A 158 7.82 -8.20 7.58
C ALA A 158 7.04 -7.22 6.69
N TYR A 159 7.66 -6.77 5.59
CA TYR A 159 7.01 -5.94 4.58
C TYR A 159 5.83 -6.65 3.92
N ALA A 160 5.99 -7.90 3.48
CA ALA A 160 4.88 -8.68 2.92
C ALA A 160 3.72 -8.87 3.93
N CYS A 161 4.00 -8.85 5.23
CA CYS A 161 2.96 -8.86 6.26
C CYS A 161 2.22 -7.51 6.38
N VAL A 162 2.89 -6.38 6.10
CA VAL A 162 2.22 -5.07 6.03
C VAL A 162 1.23 -5.07 4.85
N GLU A 163 1.73 -5.27 3.63
CA GLU A 163 0.93 -5.24 2.40
C GLU A 163 -0.17 -6.32 2.40
N GLY A 164 0.18 -7.55 2.80
CA GLY A 164 -0.71 -8.70 2.63
C GLY A 164 -1.61 -8.99 3.82
N ILE A 165 -1.14 -8.76 5.06
CA ILE A 165 -1.88 -9.17 6.28
C ILE A 165 -2.54 -7.97 6.95
N HIS A 166 -1.80 -6.86 7.15
CA HIS A 166 -2.33 -5.73 7.90
C HIS A 166 -3.51 -5.04 7.21
N PHE A 167 -3.55 -5.09 5.88
CA PHE A 167 -4.65 -4.55 5.06
C PHE A 167 -5.81 -5.52 4.82
N SER A 168 -5.58 -6.84 4.89
CA SER A 168 -6.55 -7.88 4.51
C SER A 168 -7.94 -7.74 5.16
N GLY A 169 -7.98 -7.51 6.48
CA GLY A 169 -9.23 -7.36 7.22
C GLY A 169 -10.02 -6.12 6.78
N SER A 170 -9.32 -5.01 6.55
CA SER A 170 -9.91 -3.77 6.07
C SER A 170 -10.48 -3.94 4.66
N PHE A 171 -9.72 -4.53 3.73
CA PHE A 171 -10.22 -4.81 2.37
C PHE A 171 -11.45 -5.71 2.38
N CYS A 172 -11.43 -6.78 3.17
CA CYS A 172 -12.58 -7.67 3.31
C CYS A 172 -13.83 -6.93 3.82
N SER A 173 -13.66 -6.04 4.80
CA SER A 173 -14.76 -5.26 5.37
C SER A 173 -15.37 -4.26 4.38
N ILE A 174 -14.57 -3.70 3.47
CA ILE A 174 -15.08 -2.81 2.41
C ILE A 174 -15.77 -3.64 1.31
N PHE A 175 -15.24 -4.81 0.96
CA PHE A 175 -15.96 -5.75 0.08
C PHE A 175 -17.32 -6.18 0.64
N TRP A 176 -17.46 -6.24 1.97
CA TRP A 176 -18.77 -6.45 2.60
C TRP A 176 -19.75 -5.30 2.33
N LEU A 177 -19.31 -4.05 2.32
CA LEU A 177 -20.13 -2.90 1.90
C LEU A 177 -20.52 -3.01 0.41
N LYS A 178 -19.58 -3.44 -0.44
CA LYS A 178 -19.87 -3.71 -1.87
C LYS A 178 -20.99 -4.71 -2.04
N LYS A 179 -20.97 -5.82 -1.28
CA LYS A 179 -22.04 -6.84 -1.31
C LYS A 179 -23.42 -6.26 -0.96
N ARG A 180 -23.45 -5.22 -0.14
CA ARG A 180 -24.67 -4.48 0.24
C ARG A 180 -25.03 -3.34 -0.72
N GLN A 181 -24.26 -3.16 -1.79
CA GLN A 181 -24.47 -2.10 -2.79
C GLN A 181 -24.40 -0.69 -2.18
N LEU A 182 -23.44 -0.47 -1.29
CA LEU A 182 -23.20 0.80 -0.62
C LEU A 182 -21.82 1.33 -0.98
N MET A 183 -21.69 2.66 -1.03
CA MET A 183 -20.40 3.37 -1.18
C MET A 183 -19.64 2.93 -2.46
N PRO A 184 -20.23 3.14 -3.67
CA PRO A 184 -19.65 2.68 -4.92
C PRO A 184 -18.24 3.24 -5.18
N GLY A 185 -17.95 4.49 -4.81
CA GLY A 185 -16.63 5.10 -4.92
C GLY A 185 -15.60 4.43 -4.01
N LEU A 186 -15.89 4.31 -2.71
CA LEU A 186 -15.06 3.59 -1.74
C LEU A 186 -14.77 2.15 -2.16
N THR A 187 -15.80 1.44 -2.64
CA THR A 187 -15.67 0.03 -2.97
C THR A 187 -14.92 -0.19 -4.27
N PHE A 188 -15.10 0.70 -5.25
CA PHE A 188 -14.33 0.70 -6.50
C PHE A 188 -12.85 1.02 -6.27
N SER A 189 -12.52 2.06 -5.50
CA SER A 189 -11.12 2.35 -5.16
C SER A 189 -10.49 1.22 -4.36
N ASN A 190 -11.23 0.60 -3.44
CA ASN A 190 -10.76 -0.59 -2.72
C ASN A 190 -10.44 -1.78 -3.63
N GLU A 191 -11.17 -1.98 -4.73
CA GLU A 191 -10.83 -3.01 -5.72
C GLU A 191 -9.51 -2.73 -6.43
N MET A 192 -9.28 -1.48 -6.80
CA MET A 192 -8.05 -1.04 -7.47
C MET A 192 -6.86 -1.21 -6.52
N ILE A 193 -6.97 -0.68 -5.30
CA ILE A 193 -5.92 -0.73 -4.28
C ILE A 193 -5.64 -2.17 -3.85
N SER A 194 -6.66 -2.97 -3.53
CA SER A 194 -6.43 -4.36 -3.09
C SER A 194 -5.81 -5.25 -4.16
N ARG A 195 -6.04 -4.96 -5.45
CA ARG A 195 -5.33 -5.61 -6.56
C ARG A 195 -3.85 -5.23 -6.56
N ASP A 196 -3.54 -3.96 -6.37
CA ASP A 196 -2.17 -3.44 -6.34
C ASP A 196 -1.42 -4.04 -5.15
N GLU A 197 -2.01 -4.04 -3.94
CA GLU A 197 -1.43 -4.66 -2.74
C GLU A 197 -1.19 -6.17 -2.89
N GLY A 198 -2.07 -6.86 -3.61
CA GLY A 198 -1.85 -8.25 -3.98
C GLY A 198 -0.59 -8.42 -4.82
N LEU A 199 -0.39 -7.54 -5.82
CA LEU A 199 0.79 -7.55 -6.68
C LEU A 199 2.07 -7.19 -5.90
N HIS A 200 1.99 -6.23 -4.98
CA HIS A 200 3.10 -5.85 -4.10
C HIS A 200 3.55 -7.02 -3.22
N THR A 201 2.58 -7.69 -2.60
CA THR A 201 2.81 -8.87 -1.76
C THR A 201 3.42 -10.03 -2.56
N ASP A 202 2.86 -10.32 -3.74
CA ASP A 202 3.37 -11.37 -4.63
C ASP A 202 4.81 -11.08 -5.08
N PHE A 203 5.11 -9.82 -5.40
CA PHE A 203 6.46 -9.39 -5.76
C PHE A 203 7.44 -9.53 -4.59
N ALA A 204 7.04 -9.17 -3.37
CA ALA A 204 7.85 -9.37 -2.17
C ALA A 204 8.15 -10.87 -1.95
N CYS A 205 7.16 -11.74 -2.15
CA CYS A 205 7.35 -13.19 -2.08
C CYS A 205 8.33 -13.67 -3.16
N HIS A 206 8.20 -13.18 -4.39
CA HIS A 206 9.10 -13.55 -5.48
C HIS A 206 10.55 -13.09 -5.22
N LEU A 207 10.75 -11.87 -4.72
CA LEU A 207 12.09 -11.40 -4.32
C LEU A 207 12.70 -12.27 -3.22
N TYR A 208 11.87 -12.73 -2.27
CA TYR A 208 12.32 -13.65 -1.22
C TYR A 208 12.76 -15.00 -1.81
N GLU A 209 12.09 -15.49 -2.85
CA GLU A 209 12.48 -16.72 -3.54
C GLU A 209 13.88 -16.62 -4.18
N LEU A 210 14.24 -15.44 -4.69
CA LEU A 210 15.55 -15.16 -5.29
C LEU A 210 16.69 -15.12 -4.27
N LEU A 211 16.40 -15.07 -2.96
CA LEU A 211 17.40 -15.09 -1.90
C LEU A 211 17.95 -16.50 -1.68
N GLN A 212 19.28 -16.59 -1.62
CA GLN A 212 20.03 -17.82 -1.39
C GLN A 212 20.20 -18.13 0.11
N ASN A 213 20.39 -17.11 0.95
CA ASN A 213 20.53 -17.25 2.40
C ASN A 213 19.29 -16.66 3.07
N ARG A 214 18.41 -17.56 3.51
CA ARG A 214 17.11 -17.26 4.14
C ARG A 214 17.19 -17.47 5.64
#